data_AF-A0A263BT35-F1
#
_entry.id   AF-A0A263BT35-F1
#
_cell.length_a   1.000
_cell.length_b   1.000
_cell.length_c   1.000
_cell.angle_alpha   90.00
_cell.angle_beta   90.00
_cell.angle_gamma   90.00
#
_symmetry.space_group_name_H-M   'P 1'
#
loop_
_entity.id
_entity.type
_entity.pdbx_description
1 polymer ?
#
loop_
_entity_poly.entity_id
_entity_poly.type
_entity_poly.pdbx_seq_one_letter_code
_entity_poly.pdbx_strand_id
1 'polypeptide(L)'
;MEITYLAKEIKKIYDNVEGCKTKTTEKKGDGFTPRNRHGIKCGQVDVDTNKDKIRIVLDLYPGRYALEEVSDILEIPERKKRASHTGLLIKRTTKPAPSHDMLEISLHSDYIFTLKENKLNTLLQFIQRSAEESGFKTESSR
;
A
#
# COMPACT_ATOMS: atom_id res chain seq x y z
N MET A 1 15.80 11.25 1.25
CA MET A 1 14.50 10.99 1.87
C MET A 1 14.59 9.67 2.61
N GLU A 2 14.25 9.63 3.90
CA GLU A 2 14.34 8.39 4.69
C GLU A 2 13.10 7.51 4.49
N ILE A 3 13.25 6.19 4.68
CA ILE A 3 12.13 5.23 4.61
C ILE A 3 11.05 5.56 5.65
N THR A 4 11.48 6.00 6.83
CA THR A 4 10.63 6.43 7.94
C THR A 4 9.78 7.64 7.55
N TYR A 5 10.32 8.57 6.75
CA TYR A 5 9.57 9.71 6.23
C TYR A 5 8.43 9.26 5.32
N LEU A 6 8.70 8.35 4.37
CA LEU A 6 7.66 7.81 3.48
C LEU A 6 6.55 7.10 4.27
N ALA A 7 6.92 6.29 5.27
CA ALA A 7 5.93 5.62 6.14
C ALA A 7 5.03 6.63 6.87
N LYS A 8 5.60 7.75 7.37
CA LYS A 8 4.83 8.83 8.02
C LYS A 8 3.88 9.52 7.05
N GLU A 9 4.30 9.81 5.83
CA GLU A 9 3.41 10.41 4.82
C GLU A 9 2.25 9.48 4.45
N ILE A 10 2.52 8.18 4.28
CA ILE A 10 1.47 7.19 4.03
C ILE A 10 0.50 7.11 5.21
N LYS A 11 1.01 7.18 6.44
CA LYS A 11 0.17 7.17 7.65
C LYS A 11 -0.78 8.38 7.68
N LYS A 12 -0.26 9.58 7.38
CA LYS A 12 -1.07 10.81 7.30
C LYS A 12 -2.19 10.70 6.28
N ILE A 13 -1.93 10.11 5.11
CA ILE A 13 -2.95 9.87 4.09
C ILE A 13 -4.11 9.07 4.67
N TYR A 14 -3.82 7.92 5.29
CA TYR A 14 -4.87 7.09 5.88
C TYR A 14 -5.61 7.78 7.02
N ASP A 15 -4.92 8.53 7.87
CA ASP A 15 -5.53 9.22 9.00
C ASP A 15 -6.37 10.46 8.54
N ASN A 16 -6.15 10.97 7.32
CA ASN A 16 -6.91 12.07 6.72
C ASN A 16 -8.12 11.61 5.89
N VAL A 17 -8.20 10.34 5.48
CA VAL A 17 -9.36 9.81 4.77
C VAL A 17 -10.48 9.55 5.77
N GLU A 18 -11.68 10.07 5.47
CA GLU A 18 -12.82 10.02 6.39
C GLU A 18 -13.13 8.59 6.89
N GLY A 19 -13.19 8.44 8.21
CA GLY A 19 -13.47 7.18 8.90
C GLY A 19 -12.31 6.18 8.91
N CYS A 20 -11.26 6.38 8.12
CA CYS A 20 -10.08 5.52 8.16
C CYS A 20 -9.24 5.76 9.42
N LYS A 21 -8.52 4.72 9.87
CA LYS A 21 -7.62 4.79 11.03
C LYS A 21 -6.41 3.90 10.81
N THR A 22 -5.25 4.31 11.30
CA THR A 22 -4.07 3.44 11.36
C THR A 22 -3.86 2.82 12.74
N LYS A 23 -3.46 1.55 12.80
CA LYS A 23 -3.05 0.86 14.04
C LYS A 23 -1.56 0.53 13.98
N THR A 24 -0.79 1.08 14.92
CA THR A 24 0.63 0.73 15.14
C THR A 24 0.70 -0.26 16.31
N THR A 25 1.58 -1.25 16.26
CA THR A 25 1.87 -2.15 17.40
C THR A 25 3.33 -2.01 17.74
N GLU A 26 3.73 -2.08 19.01
CA GLU A 26 5.12 -1.89 19.46
C GLU A 26 6.13 -2.74 18.67
N LYS A 27 5.76 -3.96 18.28
CA LYS A 27 6.60 -4.87 17.46
C LYS A 27 6.86 -4.39 16.01
N LYS A 28 6.11 -3.40 15.52
CA LYS A 28 6.16 -2.96 14.11
C LYS A 28 7.00 -1.71 13.89
N GLY A 29 7.53 -1.07 14.95
CA GLY A 29 8.25 0.20 14.81
C GLY A 29 7.40 1.23 14.05
N ASP A 30 7.93 1.79 12.96
CA ASP A 30 7.24 2.72 12.06
C ASP A 30 6.18 2.06 11.15
N GLY A 31 6.09 0.73 11.14
CA GLY A 31 5.07 -0.02 10.40
C GLY A 31 3.69 0.02 11.05
N PHE A 32 2.63 -0.01 10.25
CA PHE A 32 1.25 0.08 10.71
C PHE A 32 0.28 -0.73 9.86
N THR A 33 -0.94 -0.89 10.36
CA THR A 33 -2.05 -1.54 9.67
C THR A 33 -3.18 -0.53 9.47
N PRO A 34 -3.48 -0.12 8.23
CA PRO A 34 -4.64 0.71 7.94
C PRO A 34 -5.95 -0.09 8.10
N ARG A 35 -6.97 0.60 8.60
CA ARG A 35 -8.35 0.13 8.72
C ARG A 35 -9.28 1.16 8.09
N ASN A 36 -10.28 0.67 7.36
CA ASN A 36 -11.28 1.52 6.72
C ASN A 36 -12.32 2.05 7.74
N ARG A 37 -13.31 2.81 7.26
CA ARG A 37 -14.43 3.33 8.06
C ARG A 37 -15.26 2.29 8.81
N HIS A 38 -15.21 1.03 8.40
CA HIS A 38 -15.88 -0.09 9.06
C HIS A 38 -14.98 -0.79 10.09
N GLY A 39 -13.78 -0.25 10.36
CA GLY A 39 -12.80 -0.86 11.24
C GLY A 39 -12.13 -2.11 10.65
N ILE A 40 -12.31 -2.40 9.36
CA ILE A 40 -11.76 -3.59 8.71
C ILE A 40 -10.37 -3.28 8.15
N LYS A 41 -9.42 -4.21 8.33
CA LYS A 41 -8.07 -4.11 7.75
C LYS A 41 -8.17 -3.97 6.23
N CYS A 42 -7.54 -2.92 5.68
CA CYS A 42 -7.52 -2.63 4.23
C CYS A 42 -6.10 -2.50 3.66
N GLY A 43 -5.10 -3.00 4.38
CA GLY A 43 -3.71 -2.99 3.93
C GLY A 43 -2.72 -3.31 5.05
N GLN A 44 -1.44 -3.08 4.78
CA GLN A 44 -0.33 -3.23 5.71
C GLN A 44 0.87 -2.41 5.23
N VAL A 45 1.47 -1.60 6.10
CA VAL A 45 2.77 -0.98 5.85
C VAL A 45 3.78 -1.59 6.81
N ASP A 46 4.85 -2.17 6.26
CA ASP A 46 5.96 -2.75 7.02
C ASP A 46 7.23 -1.98 6.68
N VAL A 47 7.97 -1.54 7.70
CA VAL A 47 9.27 -0.88 7.56
C VAL A 47 10.33 -1.84 8.11
N ASP A 48 11.28 -2.25 7.25
CA ASP A 48 12.42 -3.09 7.62
C ASP A 48 13.69 -2.22 7.49
N THR A 49 14.09 -1.60 8.59
CA THR A 49 15.28 -0.76 8.66
C THR A 49 16.57 -1.57 8.48
N ASN A 50 16.59 -2.87 8.81
CA ASN A 50 17.78 -3.70 8.62
C ASN A 50 18.02 -4.04 7.15
N LYS A 51 16.96 -4.08 6.34
CA LYS A 51 17.03 -4.34 4.89
C LYS A 51 16.84 -3.08 4.04
N ASP A 52 16.81 -1.91 4.69
CA ASP A 52 16.56 -0.63 4.06
C ASP A 52 15.39 -0.69 3.08
N LYS A 53 14.24 -1.18 3.56
CA LYS A 53 13.07 -1.42 2.73
C LYS A 53 11.76 -1.02 3.43
N ILE A 54 10.82 -0.51 2.64
CA ILE A 54 9.40 -0.45 2.98
C ILE A 54 8.60 -1.39 2.10
N ARG A 55 7.60 -2.04 2.69
CA ARG A 55 6.61 -2.85 2.00
C ARG A 55 5.23 -2.29 2.29
N ILE A 56 4.51 -1.92 1.23
CA ILE A 56 3.17 -1.35 1.28
C ILE A 56 2.24 -2.39 0.65
N VAL A 57 1.24 -2.82 1.39
CA VAL A 57 0.21 -3.74 0.94
C VAL A 57 -1.11 -2.99 0.96
N LEU A 58 -1.82 -3.01 -0.17
CA LEU A 58 -3.12 -2.38 -0.35
C LEU A 58 -4.14 -3.44 -0.72
N ASP A 59 -5.29 -3.42 -0.05
CA ASP A 59 -6.43 -4.25 -0.44
C ASP A 59 -7.27 -3.48 -1.46
N LEU A 60 -7.33 -3.99 -2.68
CA LEU A 60 -7.96 -3.33 -3.82
C LEU A 60 -9.32 -3.95 -4.14
N TYR A 61 -10.21 -3.14 -4.71
CA TYR A 61 -11.48 -3.62 -5.24
C TYR A 61 -11.22 -4.69 -6.32
N PRO A 62 -11.85 -5.87 -6.26
CA PRO A 62 -11.59 -6.97 -7.20
C PRO A 62 -11.73 -6.54 -8.67
N GLY A 63 -10.70 -6.80 -9.47
CA GLY A 63 -10.68 -6.53 -10.91
C GLY A 63 -10.59 -5.06 -11.31
N ARG A 64 -10.46 -4.13 -10.35
CA ARG A 64 -10.39 -2.68 -10.65
C ARG A 64 -9.06 -2.25 -11.26
N TYR A 65 -7.96 -2.96 -10.96
CA TYR A 65 -6.62 -2.56 -11.35
C TYR A 65 -5.88 -3.72 -12.04
N ALA A 66 -5.31 -3.46 -13.22
CA ALA A 66 -4.35 -4.38 -13.83
C ALA A 66 -2.93 -4.15 -13.29
N LEU A 67 -2.04 -5.16 -13.38
CA LEU A 67 -0.68 -5.00 -12.84
C LEU A 67 0.11 -4.02 -13.69
N GLU A 68 -0.04 -4.15 -15.00
CA GLU A 68 0.58 -3.36 -16.05
C GLU A 68 0.19 -1.89 -15.91
N GLU A 69 -1.10 -1.61 -15.71
CA GLU A 69 -1.62 -0.24 -15.48
C GLU A 69 -1.02 0.39 -14.22
N VAL A 70 -0.95 -0.36 -13.12
CA VAL A 70 -0.36 0.16 -11.87
C VAL A 70 1.15 0.37 -12.02
N SER A 71 1.84 -0.50 -12.76
CA SER A 71 3.25 -0.35 -13.10
C SER A 71 3.50 0.93 -13.90
N ASP A 72 2.65 1.22 -14.88
CA ASP A 72 2.75 2.44 -15.70
C ASP A 72 2.44 3.70 -14.89
N ILE A 73 1.39 3.68 -14.06
CA ILE A 73 1.02 4.82 -13.20
C ILE A 73 2.14 5.15 -12.20
N LEU A 74 2.66 4.13 -11.51
CA LEU A 74 3.64 4.34 -10.44
C LEU A 74 5.07 4.47 -10.97
N GLU A 75 5.29 4.11 -12.24
CA GLU A 75 6.62 3.91 -12.83
C GLU A 75 7.50 2.98 -11.98
N ILE A 76 6.89 1.98 -11.33
CA ILE A 76 7.58 0.96 -10.53
C ILE A 76 7.45 -0.37 -11.28
N PRO A 77 8.56 -1.07 -11.58
CA PRO A 77 8.51 -2.28 -12.38
C PRO A 77 7.77 -3.42 -11.66
N GLU A 78 7.20 -4.31 -12.46
CA GLU A 78 6.69 -5.58 -11.96
C GLU A 78 7.81 -6.43 -11.36
N ARG A 79 7.55 -7.00 -10.18
CA ARG A 79 8.51 -7.86 -9.49
C ARG A 79 8.58 -9.21 -10.17
N LYS A 80 9.74 -9.54 -10.74
CA LYS A 80 10.03 -10.89 -11.24
C LYS A 80 9.93 -11.93 -10.11
N LYS A 81 9.55 -13.17 -10.43
CA LYS A 81 9.56 -14.28 -9.45
C LYS A 81 10.95 -14.38 -8.79
N ARG A 82 10.98 -14.44 -7.45
CA ARG A 82 12.20 -14.56 -6.61
C ARG A 82 13.11 -13.32 -6.57
N ALA A 83 12.68 -12.20 -7.14
CA ALA A 83 13.39 -10.94 -6.99
C ALA A 83 13.22 -10.36 -5.57
N SER A 84 14.33 -9.93 -4.97
CA SER A 84 14.35 -9.22 -3.70
C SER A 84 14.47 -7.70 -3.85
N HIS A 85 14.30 -7.13 -5.05
CA HIS A 85 14.43 -5.70 -5.33
C HIS A 85 13.08 -4.95 -5.31
N THR A 86 13.15 -3.64 -5.48
CA THR A 86 11.99 -2.74 -5.66
C THR A 86 11.06 -3.24 -6.75
N GLY A 87 9.76 -3.33 -6.48
CA GLY A 87 8.80 -3.75 -7.49
C GLY A 87 7.39 -3.97 -6.98
N LEU A 88 6.48 -4.19 -7.94
CA LEU A 88 5.06 -4.42 -7.73
C LEU A 88 4.68 -5.90 -7.84
N LEU A 89 3.70 -6.34 -7.07
CA LEU A 89 3.04 -7.63 -7.24
C LEU A 89 1.56 -7.50 -6.95
N ILE A 90 0.71 -7.97 -7.86
CA ILE A 90 -0.73 -8.07 -7.63
C ILE A 90 -1.13 -9.54 -7.45
N LYS A 91 -1.97 -9.83 -6.46
CA LYS A 91 -2.67 -11.11 -6.33
C LYS A 91 -4.16 -10.86 -6.55
N ARG A 92 -4.72 -11.48 -7.58
CA ARG A 92 -6.14 -11.32 -7.92
C ARG A 92 -7.00 -12.38 -7.25
N THR A 93 -8.20 -12.00 -6.84
CA THR A 93 -9.28 -12.91 -6.44
C THR A 93 -10.25 -13.13 -7.60
N THR A 94 -10.90 -14.29 -7.63
CA THR A 94 -12.01 -14.57 -8.57
C THR A 94 -13.39 -14.29 -7.96
N LYS A 95 -13.43 -13.97 -6.66
CA LYS A 95 -14.67 -13.69 -5.91
C LYS A 95 -14.97 -12.19 -5.88
N PRO A 96 -16.26 -11.78 -5.86
CA PRO A 96 -16.63 -10.37 -5.72
C PRO A 96 -16.31 -9.84 -4.30
N ALA A 97 -16.49 -8.53 -4.12
CA ALA A 97 -16.48 -7.88 -2.82
C ALA A 97 -17.42 -8.63 -1.83
N PRO A 98 -17.04 -8.80 -0.55
CA PRO A 98 -15.93 -8.15 0.17
C PRO A 98 -14.56 -8.85 0.02
N SER A 99 -14.44 -9.84 -0.88
CA SER A 99 -13.12 -10.32 -1.32
C SER A 99 -12.34 -9.17 -1.96
N HIS A 100 -11.01 -9.28 -2.01
CA HIS A 100 -10.14 -8.20 -2.50
C HIS A 100 -8.98 -8.75 -3.32
N ASP A 101 -8.53 -7.92 -4.26
CA ASP A 101 -7.20 -8.08 -4.82
C ASP A 101 -6.18 -7.50 -3.82
N MET A 102 -4.94 -7.97 -3.88
CA MET A 102 -3.86 -7.47 -3.03
C MET A 102 -2.74 -6.93 -3.91
N LEU A 103 -2.44 -5.65 -3.79
CA LEU A 103 -1.24 -5.05 -4.37
C LEU A 103 -0.16 -4.95 -3.30
N GLU A 104 1.02 -5.45 -3.60
CA GLU A 104 2.23 -5.28 -2.81
C GLU A 104 3.23 -4.41 -3.57
N ILE A 105 3.66 -3.32 -2.93
CA ILE A 105 4.70 -2.40 -3.40
C ILE A 105 5.89 -2.58 -2.46
N SER A 106 7.00 -3.05 -2.98
CA SER A 106 8.27 -3.13 -2.24
C SER A 106 9.19 -2.02 -2.75
N LEU A 107 9.70 -1.16 -1.86
CA LEU A 107 10.66 -0.10 -2.21
C LEU A 107 11.89 -0.19 -1.31
N HIS A 108 13.07 -0.25 -1.92
CA HIS A 108 14.34 -0.13 -1.21
C HIS A 108 14.80 1.34 -1.12
N SER A 109 15.68 1.64 -0.16
CA SER A 109 16.17 2.99 0.11
C SER A 109 16.81 3.64 -1.11
N ASP A 110 17.59 2.90 -1.90
CA ASP A 110 18.22 3.35 -3.14
C ASP A 110 17.21 3.91 -4.16
N TYR A 111 16.06 3.24 -4.31
CA TYR A 111 14.95 3.72 -5.12
C TYR A 111 14.29 4.96 -4.49
N ILE A 112 14.13 4.98 -3.16
CA ILE A 112 13.53 6.12 -2.45
C ILE A 112 14.40 7.37 -2.52
N PHE A 113 15.72 7.22 -2.51
CA PHE A 113 16.66 8.33 -2.68
C PHE A 113 16.63 8.91 -4.10
N THR A 114 16.28 8.09 -5.10
CA THR A 114 16.21 8.50 -6.51
C THR A 114 14.80 8.89 -6.97
N LEU A 115 13.79 8.69 -6.13
CA LEU A 115 12.42 9.13 -6.37
C LEU A 115 12.36 10.66 -6.50
N LYS A 116 12.06 11.14 -7.71
CA LYS A 116 11.71 12.53 -7.96
C LYS A 116 10.40 12.88 -7.24
N GLU A 117 10.24 14.14 -6.85
CA GLU A 117 9.05 14.64 -6.14
C GLU A 117 7.73 14.26 -6.84
N ASN A 118 7.65 14.38 -8.17
CA ASN A 118 6.47 13.99 -8.93
C ASN A 118 6.11 12.51 -8.76
N LYS A 119 7.10 11.60 -8.75
CA LYS A 119 6.86 10.16 -8.60
C LYS A 119 6.41 9.80 -7.19
N LEU A 120 6.98 10.46 -6.18
CA LEU A 120 6.51 10.35 -4.80
C LEU A 120 5.04 10.78 -4.70
N ASN A 121 4.69 11.94 -5.28
CA ASN A 121 3.33 12.44 -5.27
C ASN A 121 2.36 11.47 -5.96
N THR A 122 2.73 10.90 -7.10
CA THR A 122 1.92 9.87 -7.77
C THR A 122 1.69 8.65 -6.90
N LEU A 123 2.73 8.14 -6.21
CA LEU A 123 2.59 7.04 -5.26
C LEU A 123 1.64 7.39 -4.12
N LEU A 124 1.81 8.56 -3.51
CA LEU A 124 0.97 9.02 -2.41
C LEU A 124 -0.49 9.21 -2.85
N GLN A 125 -0.74 9.80 -4.02
CA GLN A 125 -2.08 9.93 -4.59
C GLN A 125 -2.74 8.57 -4.89
N PHE A 126 -1.96 7.61 -5.40
CA PHE A 126 -2.47 6.25 -5.62
C PHE A 126 -2.89 5.58 -4.30
N ILE A 127 -2.07 5.73 -3.25
CA ILE A 127 -2.39 5.20 -1.92
C ILE A 127 -3.64 5.88 -1.33
N GLN A 128 -3.76 7.20 -1.49
CA GLN A 128 -4.95 7.94 -1.06
C GLN A 128 -6.21 7.42 -1.74
N ARG A 129 -6.19 7.25 -3.06
CA ARG A 129 -7.30 6.70 -3.82
C ARG A 129 -7.68 5.29 -3.33
N SER A 130 -6.69 4.44 -3.09
CA SER A 130 -6.93 3.10 -2.53
C SER A 130 -7.56 3.16 -1.12
N ALA A 131 -7.16 4.12 -0.29
CA ALA A 131 -7.74 4.33 1.03
C ALA A 131 -9.20 4.80 0.96
N GLU A 132 -9.51 5.75 0.07
CA GLU A 132 -10.88 6.24 -0.18
C GLU A 132 -11.82 5.13 -0.68
N GLU A 133 -11.30 4.25 -1.53
CA GLU A 133 -12.05 3.12 -2.09
C GLU A 133 -12.25 1.98 -1.08
N SER A 134 -11.47 1.92 0.00
CA SER A 134 -11.42 0.78 0.92
C SER A 134 -12.73 0.43 1.62
N GLY A 135 -13.74 1.30 1.54
CA GLY A 135 -15.10 1.06 2.05
C GLY A 135 -15.83 -0.13 1.42
N PHE A 136 -15.35 -0.68 0.30
CA PHE A 136 -15.90 -1.91 -0.29
C PHE A 136 -15.72 -3.14 0.62
N LYS A 137 -14.73 -3.12 1.52
CA LYS A 137 -14.55 -4.17 2.53
C LYS A 137 -15.48 -3.90 3.70
N THR A 138 -16.67 -4.47 3.62
CA THR A 138 -17.64 -4.47 4.72
C THR A 138 -17.60 -5.80 5.46
N GLU A 139 -18.11 -5.84 6.69
CA GLU A 139 -18.35 -7.11 7.36
C GLU A 139 -19.37 -7.89 6.53
N SER A 140 -19.18 -9.20 6.40
CA SER A 140 -20.23 -10.05 5.87
C SER A 140 -21.43 -9.92 6.82
N SER A 141 -22.57 -9.45 6.31
CA SER A 141 -23.84 -9.52 7.04
C SER A 141 -24.00 -10.97 7.52
N ARG A 142 -24.00 -11.18 8.83
CA ARG A 142 -24.28 -12.49 9.43
C ARG A 142 -25.73 -12.87 9.21
#